data_AF-A0A967C2R8-F1
#
_entry.id   AF-A0A967C2R8-F1
#
_cell.length_a   1.000
_cell.length_b   1.000
_cell.length_c   1.000
_cell.angle_alpha   90.00
_cell.angle_beta   90.00
_cell.angle_gamma   90.00
#
_symmetry.space_group_name_H-M   'P 1'
#
loop_
_entity.id
_entity.type
_entity.pdbx_description
1 polymer ?
#
loop_
_entity_poly.entity_id
_entity_poly.type
_entity_poly.pdbx_seq_one_letter_code
_entity_poly.pdbx_strand_id
1 'polypeptide(L)'
;MAHDTAEALPLPPLPDLSALAPSTAALVLRLNAIGAGEAPILASMYRHLGYWPGYLALAWAVLAPLDARAIIAAGQAAAREEARALGSLLPPQMPPPPAGVLPALGAFTSDAIGRMVPLCAILRRVSPGLRTAYASP
;
A
#
# COMPACT_ATOMS: atom_id res chain seq x y z
N MET A 1 -30.97 -19.10 -3.91
CA MET A 1 -30.28 -17.83 -4.26
C MET A 1 -28.81 -18.17 -4.43
N ALA A 2 -28.32 -18.15 -5.67
CA ALA A 2 -26.93 -18.46 -5.98
C ALA A 2 -26.06 -17.26 -5.60
N HIS A 3 -25.12 -17.47 -4.67
CA HIS A 3 -24.00 -16.55 -4.51
C HIS A 3 -23.18 -16.63 -5.80
N ASP A 4 -23.11 -15.52 -6.54
CA ASP A 4 -22.10 -15.32 -7.57
C ASP A 4 -20.75 -15.25 -6.87
N THR A 5 -20.11 -16.41 -6.70
CA THR A 5 -18.74 -16.51 -6.22
C THR A 5 -17.87 -15.93 -7.31
N ALA A 6 -17.50 -14.64 -7.20
CA ALA A 6 -16.42 -14.08 -8.00
C ALA A 6 -15.24 -15.06 -7.93
N GLU A 7 -14.99 -15.75 -9.04
CA GLU A 7 -13.98 -16.79 -9.13
C GLU A 7 -12.66 -16.19 -8.65
N ALA A 8 -12.09 -16.75 -7.58
CA ALA A 8 -10.89 -16.21 -6.97
C ALA A 8 -9.76 -16.30 -8.00
N LEU A 9 -9.43 -15.18 -8.64
CA LEU A 9 -8.32 -15.10 -9.57
C LEU A 9 -7.06 -15.44 -8.79
N PRO A 10 -6.37 -16.57 -9.09
CA PRO A 10 -5.20 -16.96 -8.34
C PRO A 10 -4.12 -15.89 -8.53
N LEU A 11 -3.66 -15.31 -7.42
CA LEU A 11 -2.57 -14.33 -7.47
C LEU A 11 -1.31 -15.02 -7.97
N PRO A 12 -0.62 -14.46 -8.99
CA PRO A 12 0.65 -15.00 -9.44
C PRO A 12 1.67 -14.93 -8.30
N PRO A 13 2.70 -15.79 -8.30
CA PRO A 13 3.73 -15.76 -7.27
C PRO A 13 4.42 -14.39 -7.22
N LEU A 14 4.87 -13.97 -6.06
CA LEU A 14 5.58 -12.70 -5.90
C LEU A 14 6.93 -12.74 -6.65
N PRO A 15 7.15 -11.92 -7.68
CA PRO A 15 8.40 -11.97 -8.42
C PRO A 15 9.54 -11.37 -7.61
N ASP A 16 10.73 -11.95 -7.76
CA ASP A 16 11.97 -11.30 -7.35
C ASP A 16 12.23 -10.07 -8.23
N LEU A 17 12.79 -9.02 -7.64
CA LEU A 17 13.11 -7.79 -8.38
C LEU A 17 14.08 -8.04 -9.55
N SER A 18 15.03 -8.96 -9.38
CA SER A 18 16.00 -9.33 -10.42
C SER A 18 15.38 -10.10 -11.58
N ALA A 19 14.19 -10.67 -11.40
CA ALA A 19 13.45 -11.37 -12.46
C ALA A 19 12.64 -10.40 -13.34
N LEU A 20 12.51 -9.13 -12.94
CA LEU A 20 11.82 -8.10 -13.72
C LEU A 20 12.75 -7.45 -14.73
N ALA A 21 12.19 -6.93 -15.83
CA ALA A 21 12.93 -6.05 -16.72
C ALA A 21 13.50 -4.85 -15.93
N PRO A 22 14.73 -4.37 -16.23
CA PRO A 22 15.38 -3.32 -15.43
C PRO A 22 14.55 -2.04 -15.27
N SER A 23 13.82 -1.64 -16.32
CA SER A 23 12.92 -0.48 -16.28
C SER A 23 11.72 -0.69 -15.36
N THR A 24 11.13 -1.89 -15.33
CA THR A 24 10.03 -2.25 -14.43
C THR A 24 10.52 -2.31 -12.99
N ALA A 25 11.68 -2.92 -12.73
CA ALA A 25 12.28 -2.94 -11.39
C ALA A 25 12.55 -1.52 -10.87
N ALA A 26 13.10 -0.64 -11.72
CA ALA A 26 13.30 0.76 -11.37
C ALA A 26 11.97 1.47 -11.03
N LEU A 27 10.90 1.18 -11.77
CA LEU A 27 9.59 1.76 -11.52
C LEU A 27 8.96 1.25 -10.21
N VAL A 28 9.11 -0.05 -9.90
CA VAL A 28 8.72 -0.64 -8.61
C VAL A 28 9.40 0.09 -7.46
N LEU A 29 10.71 0.34 -7.56
CA LEU A 29 11.48 1.05 -6.53
C LEU A 29 11.06 2.52 -6.41
N ARG A 30 10.83 3.21 -7.54
CA ARG A 30 10.34 4.60 -7.54
C ARG A 30 8.98 4.73 -6.87
N LEU A 31 8.04 3.85 -7.20
CA LEU A 31 6.73 3.82 -6.57
C LEU A 31 6.82 3.49 -5.08
N ASN A 32 7.71 2.58 -4.68
CA ASN A 32 7.92 2.25 -3.28
C ASN A 32 8.48 3.42 -2.45
N ALA A 33 9.19 4.35 -3.08
CA ALA A 33 9.74 5.53 -2.44
C ALA A 33 8.71 6.65 -2.21
N ILE A 34 7.53 6.57 -2.82
CA ILE A 34 6.47 7.57 -2.62
C ILE A 34 5.99 7.54 -1.16
N GLY A 35 6.03 8.69 -0.49
CA GLY A 35 5.67 8.82 0.93
C GLY A 35 6.55 8.01 1.89
N ALA A 36 7.69 7.49 1.43
CA ALA A 36 8.59 6.68 2.24
C ALA A 36 9.41 7.51 3.24
N GLY A 37 9.64 6.96 4.42
CA GLY A 37 10.68 7.41 5.35
C GLY A 37 12.10 6.99 4.93
N GLU A 38 13.08 7.19 5.83
CA GLU A 38 14.51 6.97 5.54
C GLU A 38 14.89 5.51 5.24
N ALA A 39 14.17 4.54 5.78
CA ALA A 39 14.44 3.11 5.62
C ALA A 39 13.19 2.35 5.15
N PRO A 40 12.74 2.54 3.90
CA PRO A 40 11.47 2.01 3.45
C PRO A 40 11.51 0.51 3.24
N ILE A 41 10.54 -0.18 3.84
CA ILE A 41 10.23 -1.57 3.51
C ILE A 41 9.71 -1.62 2.07
N LEU A 42 10.21 -2.55 1.25
CA LEU A 42 9.72 -2.76 -0.10
C LEU A 42 8.35 -3.45 -0.08
N ALA A 43 7.30 -2.72 -0.45
CA ALA A 43 5.95 -3.25 -0.51
C ALA A 43 5.84 -4.38 -1.55
N SER A 44 5.31 -5.53 -1.12
CA SER A 44 5.01 -6.66 -2.00
C SER A 44 4.01 -6.31 -3.10
N MET A 45 3.16 -5.30 -2.88
CA MET A 45 2.20 -4.81 -3.86
C MET A 45 2.89 -4.35 -5.15
N TYR A 46 3.89 -3.48 -5.07
CA TYR A 46 4.55 -2.96 -6.27
C TYR A 46 5.30 -4.04 -7.04
N ARG A 47 5.90 -5.01 -6.33
CA ARG A 47 6.51 -6.19 -6.97
C ARG A 47 5.48 -7.04 -7.71
N HIS A 48 4.33 -7.34 -7.13
CA HIS A 48 3.25 -8.05 -7.83
C HIS A 48 2.76 -7.26 -9.06
N LEU A 49 2.65 -5.95 -8.95
CA LEU A 49 2.29 -5.09 -10.08
C LEU A 49 3.36 -5.08 -11.18
N GLY A 50 4.56 -5.64 -10.93
CA GLY A 50 5.60 -5.88 -11.93
C GLY A 50 5.14 -6.74 -13.11
N TYR A 51 4.13 -7.60 -12.92
CA TYR A 51 3.49 -8.33 -14.03
C TYR A 51 2.70 -7.42 -15.00
N TRP A 52 2.34 -6.22 -14.56
CA TRP A 52 1.59 -5.24 -15.34
C TRP A 52 2.34 -3.89 -15.43
N PRO A 53 3.46 -3.84 -16.17
CA PRO A 53 4.31 -2.64 -16.22
C PRO A 53 3.58 -1.39 -16.74
N GLY A 54 2.61 -1.56 -17.63
CA GLY A 54 1.75 -0.45 -18.08
C GLY A 54 0.92 0.16 -16.95
N TYR A 55 0.38 -0.68 -16.06
CA TYR A 55 -0.34 -0.20 -14.87
C TYR A 55 0.59 0.50 -13.90
N LEU A 56 1.78 -0.05 -13.64
CA LEU A 56 2.80 0.62 -12.82
C LEU A 56 3.14 2.02 -13.36
N ALA A 57 3.25 2.17 -14.68
CA ALA A 57 3.57 3.46 -15.30
C ALA A 57 2.44 4.49 -15.08
N LEU A 58 1.18 4.05 -15.20
CA LEU A 58 0.01 4.87 -14.90
C LEU A 58 -0.06 5.25 -13.42
N ALA A 59 0.18 4.28 -12.52
CA ALA A 59 0.23 4.52 -11.09
C ALA A 59 1.29 5.58 -10.75
N TRP A 60 2.48 5.51 -11.35
CA TRP A 60 3.53 6.51 -11.16
C TRP A 60 3.10 7.89 -11.67
N ALA A 61 2.52 7.97 -12.87
CA ALA A 61 2.05 9.23 -13.45
C ALA A 61 0.99 9.93 -12.58
N VAL A 62 0.16 9.16 -11.87
CA VAL A 62 -0.85 9.71 -10.94
C VAL A 62 -0.23 10.08 -9.59
N LEU A 63 0.58 9.20 -9.01
CA LEU A 63 1.01 9.34 -7.62
C LEU A 63 2.18 10.31 -7.44
N ALA A 64 3.13 10.36 -8.38
CA ALA A 64 4.32 11.20 -8.23
C ALA A 64 4.01 12.71 -8.10
N PRO A 65 3.08 13.30 -8.89
CA PRO A 65 2.71 14.70 -8.71
C PRO A 65 2.00 15.00 -7.38
N LEU A 66 1.30 14.02 -6.81
CA LEU A 66 0.61 14.15 -5.52
C LEU A 66 1.60 14.10 -4.36
N ASP A 67 2.60 13.22 -4.46
CA ASP A 67 3.70 13.13 -3.50
C ASP A 67 4.52 14.43 -3.47
N ALA A 68 4.85 14.98 -4.64
CA ALA A 68 5.53 16.27 -4.77
C ALA A 68 4.75 17.45 -4.15
N ARG A 69 3.43 17.31 -3.98
CA ARG A 69 2.55 18.28 -3.32
C ARG A 69 2.25 17.93 -1.86
N ALA A 70 2.96 16.95 -1.30
CA ALA A 70 2.76 16.43 0.06
C ALA A 70 1.35 15.88 0.34
N ILE A 71 0.56 15.55 -0.68
CA ILE A 71 -0.79 14.99 -0.51
C ILE A 71 -0.74 13.59 0.09
N ILE A 72 0.26 12.78 -0.30
CA ILE A 72 0.47 11.44 0.28
C ILE A 72 0.85 11.56 1.76
N ALA A 73 1.79 12.45 2.10
CA ALA A 73 2.19 12.70 3.47
C ALA A 73 1.01 13.19 4.34
N ALA A 74 0.18 14.10 3.83
CA ALA A 74 -1.02 14.55 4.52
C ALA A 74 -2.03 13.42 4.75
N GLY A 75 -2.28 12.59 3.74
CA GLY A 75 -3.16 11.42 3.86
C GLY A 75 -2.65 10.39 4.87
N GLN A 76 -1.34 10.17 4.91
CA GLN A 76 -0.70 9.28 5.89
C GLN A 76 -0.80 9.83 7.31
N ALA A 77 -0.61 11.14 7.49
CA ALA A 77 -0.81 11.79 8.79
C ALA A 77 -2.27 11.65 9.28
N ALA A 78 -3.24 11.89 8.40
CA ALA A 78 -4.66 11.72 8.72
C ALA A 78 -5.01 10.26 9.10
N ALA A 79 -4.52 9.28 8.33
CA ALA A 79 -4.73 7.86 8.62
C ALA A 79 -4.13 7.44 9.96
N ARG A 80 -2.95 7.97 10.31
CA ARG A 80 -2.31 7.71 11.62
C ARG A 80 -3.09 8.33 12.77
N GLU A 81 -3.62 9.53 12.60
CA GLU A 81 -4.42 10.19 13.64
C GLU A 81 -5.71 9.42 13.91
N GLU A 82 -6.42 9.02 12.86
CA GLU A 82 -7.62 8.18 12.97
C GLU A 82 -7.32 6.84 13.66
N ALA A 83 -6.23 6.17 13.27
CA ALA A 83 -5.82 4.92 13.90
C ALA A 83 -5.48 5.08 15.39
N ARG A 84 -4.85 6.20 15.77
CA ARG A 84 -4.57 6.53 17.17
C ARG A 84 -5.86 6.77 17.96
N ALA A 85 -6.79 7.53 17.39
CA ALA A 85 -8.09 7.81 18.00
C ALA A 85 -8.84 6.50 18.27
N LEU A 86 -8.99 5.63 17.27
CA LEU A 86 -9.62 4.32 17.41
C LEU A 86 -8.88 3.43 18.43
N GLY A 87 -7.54 3.39 18.39
CA GLY A 87 -6.73 2.60 19.31
C GLY A 87 -6.88 3.02 20.78
N SER A 88 -7.08 4.31 21.05
CA SER A 88 -7.27 4.83 22.41
C SER A 88 -8.57 4.39 23.08
N LEU A 89 -9.54 3.91 22.29
CA LEU A 89 -10.81 3.38 22.78
C LEU A 89 -10.69 1.92 23.25
N LEU A 90 -9.57 1.26 22.94
CA LEU A 90 -9.36 -0.16 23.23
C LEU A 90 -8.49 -0.34 24.49
N PRO A 91 -8.88 -1.21 25.44
CA PRO A 91 -8.00 -1.56 26.54
C PRO A 91 -6.78 -2.36 26.03
N PRO A 92 -5.62 -2.31 26.71
CA PRO A 92 -4.50 -3.16 26.37
C PRO A 92 -4.84 -4.64 26.63
N GLN A 93 -4.90 -5.44 25.56
CA GLN A 93 -5.30 -6.86 25.63
C GLN A 93 -4.12 -7.84 25.61
N MET A 94 -2.89 -7.36 25.43
CA MET A 94 -1.70 -8.20 25.24
C MET A 94 -0.61 -7.89 26.26
N PRO A 95 0.21 -8.89 26.64
CA PRO A 95 1.39 -8.63 27.45
C PRO A 95 2.39 -7.73 26.70
N PRO A 96 3.29 -7.04 27.41
CA PRO A 96 4.35 -6.27 26.78
C PRO A 96 5.16 -7.14 25.82
N PRO A 97 5.37 -6.71 24.57
CA PRO A 97 6.15 -7.51 23.63
C PRO A 97 7.65 -7.45 23.96
N PRO A 98 8.45 -8.40 23.44
CA PRO A 98 9.90 -8.37 23.57
C PRO A 98 10.54 -7.06 23.10
N ALA A 99 11.74 -6.76 23.61
CA ALA A 99 12.53 -5.61 23.18
C ALA A 99 12.73 -5.61 21.65
N GLY A 100 12.63 -4.44 21.02
CA GLY A 100 12.78 -4.27 19.57
C GLY A 100 11.48 -4.47 18.76
N VAL A 101 10.47 -5.17 19.30
CA VAL A 101 9.18 -5.35 18.60
C VAL A 101 8.43 -4.05 18.45
N LEU A 102 8.36 -3.21 19.50
CA LEU A 102 7.64 -1.93 19.44
C LEU A 102 8.22 -0.96 18.40
N PRO A 103 9.55 -0.73 18.32
CA PRO A 103 10.13 0.06 17.24
C PRO A 103 9.84 -0.51 15.84
N ALA A 104 9.96 -1.83 15.65
CA ALA A 104 9.69 -2.48 14.38
C ALA A 104 8.21 -2.34 13.96
N LEU A 105 7.29 -2.55 14.91
CA LEU A 105 5.85 -2.30 14.71
C LEU A 105 5.57 -0.83 14.40
N GLY A 106 6.22 0.09 15.10
CA GLY A 106 6.12 1.52 14.84
C GLY A 106 6.53 1.87 13.42
N ALA A 107 7.69 1.41 12.96
CA ALA A 107 8.16 1.61 11.59
C ALA A 107 7.19 0.98 10.56
N PHE A 108 6.75 -0.25 10.81
CA PHE A 108 5.84 -0.95 9.91
C PHE A 108 4.47 -0.28 9.80
N THR A 109 3.83 0.07 10.92
CA THR A 109 2.49 0.66 10.95
C THR A 109 2.49 2.12 10.53
N SER A 110 3.53 2.87 10.90
CA SER A 110 3.59 4.29 10.60
C SER A 110 4.07 4.54 9.18
N ASP A 111 5.14 3.88 8.73
CA ASP A 111 5.71 4.10 7.40
C ASP A 111 5.14 3.12 6.36
N ALA A 112 5.48 1.83 6.48
CA ALA A 112 5.19 0.85 5.44
C ALA A 112 3.69 0.69 5.16
N ILE A 113 2.86 0.49 6.18
CA ILE A 113 1.39 0.37 6.02
C ILE A 113 0.74 1.75 5.99
N GLY A 114 1.20 2.68 6.81
CA GLY A 114 0.63 4.02 6.90
C GLY A 114 0.57 4.76 5.57
N ARG A 115 1.62 4.63 4.73
CA ARG A 115 1.63 5.23 3.39
C ARG A 115 0.75 4.47 2.38
N MET A 116 0.58 3.16 2.56
CA MET A 116 -0.25 2.36 1.66
C MET A 116 -1.73 2.74 1.74
N VAL A 117 -2.21 3.24 2.88
CA VAL A 117 -3.61 3.68 3.05
C VAL A 117 -4.00 4.74 2.01
N PRO A 118 -3.36 5.94 1.95
CA PRO A 118 -3.69 6.94 0.94
C PRO A 118 -3.35 6.46 -0.49
N LEU A 119 -2.24 5.75 -0.69
CA LEU A 119 -1.82 5.29 -2.02
C LEU A 119 -2.85 4.33 -2.64
N CYS A 120 -3.28 3.30 -1.90
CA CYS A 120 -4.30 2.37 -2.36
C CYS A 120 -5.65 3.05 -2.54
N ALA A 121 -6.04 3.98 -1.66
CA ALA A 121 -7.29 4.73 -1.79
C ALA A 121 -7.32 5.57 -3.09
N ILE A 122 -6.23 6.26 -3.41
CA ILE A 122 -6.08 7.03 -4.65
C ILE A 122 -6.15 6.09 -5.86
N LEU A 123 -5.33 5.04 -5.89
CA LEU A 123 -5.28 4.09 -7.01
C LEU A 123 -6.64 3.45 -7.28
N ARG A 124 -7.36 3.05 -6.22
CA ARG A 124 -8.72 2.51 -6.32
C ARG A 124 -9.71 3.54 -6.87
N ARG A 125 -9.57 4.82 -6.52
CA ARG A 125 -10.45 5.89 -7.01
C ARG A 125 -10.23 6.17 -8.51
N VAL A 126 -8.99 6.10 -8.98
CA VAL A 126 -8.63 6.44 -10.36
C VAL A 126 -8.67 5.26 -11.32
N SER A 127 -8.67 4.02 -10.82
CA SER A 127 -8.73 2.81 -11.65
C SER A 127 -10.19 2.51 -12.06
N PRO A 128 -10.54 2.63 -13.36
CA PRO A 128 -11.87 2.24 -13.85
C PRO A 128 -12.08 0.73 -13.61
N GLY A 129 -13.27 0.31 -13.20
CA GLY A 129 -13.60 -1.10 -12.95
C GLY A 129 -13.40 -1.61 -11.52
N LEU A 130 -12.52 -1.00 -10.71
CA LEU A 130 -12.37 -1.39 -9.29
C LEU A 130 -13.59 -0.96 -8.43
N ARG A 131 -14.33 0.06 -8.88
CA ARG A 131 -15.56 0.52 -8.23
C ARG A 131 -16.74 -0.44 -8.43
N THR A 132 -16.79 -1.13 -9.57
CA THR A 132 -17.86 -2.09 -9.90
C THR A 132 -17.59 -3.49 -9.36
N ALA A 133 -16.31 -3.88 -9.19
CA ALA A 133 -15.96 -5.22 -8.68
C ALA A 133 -16.20 -5.42 -7.17
N TYR A 134 -16.30 -4.34 -6.37
CA TYR A 134 -16.51 -4.39 -4.92
C TYR A 134 -17.69 -3.55 -4.41
N ALA A 135 -18.51 -3.00 -5.31
CA ALA A 135 -19.82 -2.49 -4.93
C ALA A 135 -20.75 -3.70 -4.73
N SER A 136 -20.84 -4.22 -3.51
CA SER A 136 -22.00 -5.05 -3.15
C SER A 136 -23.26 -4.18 -3.03
N PRO A 137 -24.45 -4.71 -3.37
CA PRO A 137 -25.73 -4.04 -3.19
C PRO A 137 -26.06 -3.75 -1.72
#